data_AF-A0A167KG51-F1
#
_entry.id   AF-A0A167KG51-F1
#
_cell.length_a   1.000
_cell.length_b   1.000
_cell.length_c   1.000
_cell.angle_alpha   90.00
_cell.angle_beta   90.00
_cell.angle_gamma   90.00
#
_symmetry.space_group_name_H-M   'P 1'
#
loop_
_entity.id
_entity.type
_entity.pdbx_description
1 polymer ?
#
loop_
_entity_poly.entity_id
_entity_poly.type
_entity_poly.pdbx_seq_one_letter_code
_entity_poly.pdbx_strand_id
1 'polypeptide(L)' 'MTQDLIFPLPASAEQPTFVRALYDYSATDAACLAFRKGDVIELLERMESGWWDGLLNGERGWFPSNYVEVLPNGEEGQ' A
#
# COMPACT_ATOMS: atom_id res chain seq x y z
N MET A 1 29.88 -30.24 4.47
CA MET A 1 29.53 -29.98 3.06
C MET A 1 28.33 -29.06 3.08
N THR A 2 28.53 -27.84 2.58
CA THR A 2 27.52 -26.78 2.27
C THR A 2 26.42 -26.53 3.31
N GLN A 3 26.77 -25.62 4.21
CA GLN A 3 25.97 -24.54 4.80
C GLN A 3 24.46 -24.60 4.51
N ASP A 4 23.71 -24.87 5.58
CA ASP A 4 22.29 -24.59 5.73
C ASP A 4 22.00 -23.19 5.17
N LEU A 5 21.31 -23.15 4.04
CA LEU A 5 20.83 -21.91 3.43
C LEU A 5 19.70 -21.36 4.30
N ILE A 6 20.06 -20.81 5.45
CA ILE A 6 19.31 -19.72 6.06
C ILE A 6 19.51 -18.55 5.09
N PHE A 7 18.70 -18.52 4.04
CA PHE A 7 18.38 -17.26 3.38
C PHE A 7 17.85 -16.38 4.52
N PRO A 8 18.51 -15.28 4.90
CA PRO A 8 17.83 -14.32 5.73
C PRO A 8 16.57 -13.99 4.95
N LEU A 9 15.39 -14.32 5.50
CA LEU A 9 14.16 -13.69 5.03
C LEU A 9 14.53 -12.22 4.95
N PRO A 10 14.52 -11.60 3.76
CA PRO A 10 14.78 -10.19 3.70
C PRO A 10 13.66 -9.56 4.53
N ALA A 11 13.96 -9.22 5.79
CA ALA A 11 13.10 -8.37 6.62
C ALA A 11 12.92 -6.98 5.99
N SER A 12 13.61 -6.76 4.86
CA SER A 12 13.58 -5.61 3.98
C SER A 12 13.17 -5.98 2.53
N ALA A 13 12.44 -7.06 2.29
CA ALA A 13 11.67 -7.20 1.05
C ALA A 13 10.28 -6.68 1.34
N GLU A 14 10.08 -5.39 1.08
CA GLU A 14 8.84 -4.85 0.50
C GLU A 14 7.58 -5.55 1.02
N GLN A 15 7.35 -5.50 2.34
CA GLN A 15 6.09 -6.01 2.88
C GLN A 15 4.98 -5.22 2.16
N PRO A 16 4.03 -5.91 1.49
CA PRO A 16 2.96 -5.22 0.78
C PRO A 16 2.26 -4.34 1.82
N THR A 17 2.42 -3.04 1.63
CA THR A 17 1.88 -2.08 2.57
C THR A 17 0.43 -1.90 2.15
N PHE A 18 -0.51 -2.16 3.03
CA PHE A 18 -1.90 -1.91 2.74
C PHE A 18 -2.28 -0.56 3.31
N VAL A 19 -3.09 0.19 2.59
CA VAL A 19 -3.65 1.45 3.07
C VAL A 19 -5.17 1.36 3.04
N ARG A 20 -5.82 1.91 4.04
CA ARG A 20 -7.27 2.01 4.10
C ARG A 20 -7.71 3.42 3.76
N ALA A 21 -8.61 3.55 2.81
CA ALA A 21 -9.24 4.81 2.48
C ALA A 21 -10.04 5.36 3.68
N LEU A 22 -9.70 6.56 4.13
CA LEU A 22 -10.41 7.28 5.19
C LEU A 22 -11.61 8.06 4.65
N TYR A 23 -11.54 8.43 3.37
CA TYR A 23 -12.55 9.22 2.66
C TYR A 23 -12.79 8.62 1.28
N ASP A 24 -13.92 8.96 0.66
CA ASP A 24 -14.15 8.69 -0.76
C ASP A 24 -13.29 9.61 -1.64
N TYR A 25 -12.68 9.02 -2.65
CA TYR A 25 -11.89 9.72 -3.64
C TYR A 25 -12.31 9.23 -5.03
N SER A 26 -12.96 10.11 -5.79
CA SER A 26 -13.37 9.82 -7.16
C SER A 26 -12.31 10.34 -8.12
N ALA A 27 -11.46 9.44 -8.62
CA ALA A 27 -10.59 9.76 -9.74
C ALA A 27 -11.41 9.92 -11.03
N THR A 28 -11.07 10.92 -11.84
CA THR A 28 -11.65 11.10 -13.19
C THR A 28 -10.67 10.67 -14.27
N ASP A 29 -9.39 10.57 -13.92
CA ASP A 29 -8.28 10.23 -14.80
C ASP A 29 -7.85 8.78 -14.60
N ALA A 30 -7.51 8.08 -15.67
CA ALA A 30 -6.97 6.72 -15.62
C ALA A 30 -5.60 6.62 -14.92
N ALA A 31 -4.96 7.75 -14.65
CA ALA A 31 -3.75 7.82 -13.85
C ALA A 31 -4.04 7.94 -12.35
N CYS A 32 -5.25 8.32 -11.94
CA CYS A 32 -5.64 8.47 -10.54
C CYS A 32 -6.49 7.28 -10.11
N LEU A 33 -6.28 6.77 -8.89
CA LEU A 33 -7.03 5.62 -8.39
C LEU A 33 -8.34 6.08 -7.73
N ALA A 34 -9.50 5.58 -8.17
CA ALA A 34 -10.76 5.86 -7.47
C ALA A 34 -11.02 4.83 -6.36
N PHE A 35 -11.41 5.29 -5.17
CA PHE A 35 -11.72 4.42 -4.03
C PHE A 35 -12.76 5.05 -3.10
N ARG A 36 -13.39 4.24 -2.26
CA ARG A 36 -14.37 4.72 -1.27
C ARG A 36 -13.82 4.58 0.14
N LYS A 37 -14.35 5.37 1.07
CA LYS A 37 -14.05 5.22 2.49
C LYS A 37 -14.24 3.77 2.93
N GLY A 38 -13.20 3.19 3.50
CA GLY A 38 -13.15 1.80 3.97
C GLY A 38 -12.54 0.80 3.00
N ASP A 39 -12.29 1.19 1.74
CA ASP A 39 -11.55 0.34 0.79
C ASP A 39 -10.11 0.14 1.25
N VAL A 40 -9.58 -1.05 0.98
CA VAL A 40 -8.20 -1.42 1.25
C VAL A 40 -7.46 -1.47 -0.08
N ILE A 41 -6.47 -0.59 -0.21
CA ILE A 41 -5.65 -0.42 -1.41
C ILE A 41 -4.27 -1.00 -1.11
N GLU A 42 -3.75 -1.77 -2.05
CA GLU A 42 -2.37 -2.24 -1.99
C GLU A 42 -1.44 -1.10 -2.40
N LEU A 43 -0.59 -0.64 -1.50
CA LEU A 43 0.37 0.42 -1.74
C LEU A 43 1.59 -0.17 -2.45
N LEU A 44 1.75 0.20 -3.71
CA LEU A 44 2.86 -0.24 -4.55
C LEU A 44 4.06 0.69 -4.38
N GLU A 45 3.83 2.00 -4.45
CA GLU A 45 4.90 3.00 -4.38
C GLU A 45 4.48 4.24 -3.58
N ARG A 46 5.44 4.85 -2.89
CA ARG A 46 5.25 6.10 -2.14
C ARG A 46 6.19 7.16 -2.67
N MET A 47 5.65 8.26 -3.19
CA MET A 47 6.46 9.43 -3.49
C MET A 47 6.61 10.33 -2.27
N GLU A 48 7.78 10.94 -2.16
CA GLU A 48 8.12 11.94 -1.14
C GLU A 48 7.26 13.21 -1.25
N SER A 49 6.67 13.46 -2.43
CA SER A 49 5.70 14.53 -2.66
C SER A 49 4.33 14.31 -1.98
N GLY A 50 4.10 13.13 -1.38
CA GLY A 50 2.83 12.77 -0.72
C GLY A 50 1.80 12.11 -1.64
N TRP A 51 2.20 11.78 -2.87
CA TRP A 51 1.40 10.99 -3.81
C TRP A 51 1.83 9.54 -3.78
N TRP A 52 0.87 8.66 -3.59
CA TRP A 52 1.07 7.23 -3.42
C TRP A 52 0.41 6.50 -4.58
N ASP A 53 1.09 5.50 -5.11
CA ASP A 53 0.55 4.62 -6.15
C ASP A 53 0.07 3.34 -5.49
N GLY A 54 -1.12 2.90 -5.88
CA GLY A 54 -1.64 1.66 -5.37
C GLY A 54 -2.61 0.99 -6.32
N LEU A 55 -2.92 -0.25 -5.97
CA LEU A 55 -3.76 -1.16 -6.73
C LEU A 55 -5.01 -1.48 -5.92
N LEU A 56 -6.17 -1.23 -6.51
CA LEU A 56 -7.47 -1.58 -5.94
C LEU A 56 -8.33 -2.26 -7.00
N ASN A 57 -8.79 -3.48 -6.71
CA ASN A 57 -9.63 -4.26 -7.64
C ASN A 57 -9.07 -4.42 -9.07
N GLY A 58 -7.73 -4.39 -9.22
CA GLY A 58 -7.05 -4.45 -10.52
C GLY A 58 -6.90 -3.11 -11.24
N GLU A 59 -7.41 -2.02 -10.66
CA GLU A 59 -7.19 -0.66 -11.11
C GLU A 59 -5.97 -0.10 -10.37
N ARG A 60 -5.00 0.47 -11.10
CA ARG A 60 -3.79 1.08 -10.54
C ARG A 60 -3.85 2.57 -10.75
N GLY A 61 -3.48 3.35 -9.76
CA GLY A 61 -3.34 4.78 -9.93
C GLY A 61 -2.77 5.50 -8.72
N TRP A 62 -2.53 6.78 -8.94
CA TRP A 62 -2.00 7.71 -7.96
C TRP A 62 -3.12 8.29 -7.10
N PHE A 63 -2.84 8.45 -5.82
CA PHE A 63 -3.72 9.10 -4.88
C PHE A 63 -2.95 9.83 -3.78
N PRO A 64 -3.51 10.89 -3.20
CA PRO A 64 -2.90 11.58 -2.09
C PRO A 64 -2.92 10.69 -0.83
N SER A 65 -1.78 10.57 -0.17
CA SER A 65 -1.66 9.84 1.10
C SER A 65 -2.60 10.37 2.20
N ASN A 66 -2.99 11.65 2.10
CA ASN A 66 -3.86 12.32 3.06
C ASN A 66 -5.31 11.79 3.08
N TYR A 67 -5.70 10.99 2.08
CA TYR A 67 -7.02 10.38 1.98
C TYR A 67 -7.04 8.91 2.45
N VAL A 68 -5.87 8.36 2.77
CA VAL A 68 -5.70 6.98 3.19
C VAL A 68 -4.92 6.90 4.50
N GLU A 69 -4.95 5.74 5.13
CA GLU A 69 -4.21 5.43 6.35
C GLU A 69 -3.42 4.14 6.14
N VAL A 70 -2.12 4.15 6.43
CA VAL A 70 -1.31 2.94 6.38
C VAL A 70 -1.79 1.96 7.44
N LEU A 71 -2.20 0.77 7.01
CA LEU A 71 -2.54 -0.31 7.90
C LEU A 71 -1.23 -0.93 8.42
N PRO A 72 -0.95 -0.84 9.74
CA PRO A 72 0.21 -1.51 10.31
C PRO A 72 0.03 -3.02 10.09
N ASN A 73 1.01 -3.64 9.43
CA ASN A 73 1.04 -5.08 9.26
C ASN A 73 1.42 -5.71 10.61
N GLY A 74 0.41 -5.97 11.44
CA GLY A 74 0.56 -6.78 12.66
C GLY A 74 1.14 -6.06 13.88
N GLU A 75 0.45 -5.03 14.38
CA GLU A 75 0.52 -4.76 15.82
C GLU A 75 -0.31 -5.86 16.51
N GLU A 76 0.33 -6.99 16.81
CA GLU A 76 -0.10 -7.88 17.88
C GLU A 76 -0.40 -7.01 19.10
N GLY A 77 -1.64 -7.08 19.58
CA GLY A 77 -1.99 -6.48 20.86
C GLY A 77 -1.06 -7.02 21.94
N GLN A 78 -0.27 -6.14 22.53
CA GLN A 78 0.51 -6.44 23.72
C GLN A 78 -0.37 -6.39 24.97
#